data_AF-A0A1H8E7G7-F1
#
_entry.id   AF-A0A1H8E7G7-F1
#
_cell.length_a   1.000
_cell.length_b   1.000
_cell.length_c   1.000
_cell.angle_alpha   90.00
_cell.angle_beta   90.00
_cell.angle_gamma   90.00
#
_symmetry.space_group_name_H-M   'P 1'
#
loop_
_entity.id
_entity.type
_entity.pdbx_description
1 polymer ?
#
loop_
_entity_poly.entity_id
_entity_poly.type
_entity_poly.pdbx_seq_one_letter_code
_entity_poly.pdbx_strand_id
1 'polypeptide(L)' 'MSIEVRLAHTSERLVVRHVMELYQHDFSEFDGTDLDEHGQYGYYDLDCFWINPKFSAFIIKVDDKWAGGGQV' A
#
# COMPACT_ATOMS: atom_id res chain seq x y z
N MET A 1 -22.13 5.55 7.54
CA MET A 1 -20.87 4.86 7.22
C MET A 1 -20.85 4.61 5.72
N SER A 2 -20.10 5.44 5.00
CA SER A 2 -19.85 5.29 3.56
C SER A 2 -18.51 4.57 3.38
N ILE A 3 -18.48 3.54 2.54
CA ILE A 3 -17.26 2.81 2.20
C ILE A 3 -17.03 2.93 0.69
N GLU A 4 -15.86 3.41 0.32
CA GLU A 4 -15.39 3.48 -1.07
C GLU A 4 -14.21 2.52 -1.24
N VAL A 5 -14.27 1.66 -2.25
CA VAL A 5 -13.16 0.82 -2.68
C VAL A 5 -12.95 1.06 -4.17
N ARG A 6 -11.73 1.43 -4.55
CA ARG A 6 -11.38 1.65 -5.96
C ARG A 6 -9.91 1.42 -6.23
N LEU A 7 -9.58 1.32 -7.51
CA LEU A 7 -8.20 1.33 -7.98
C LEU A 7 -7.50 2.62 -7.54
N ALA A 8 -6.26 2.48 -7.11
CA ALA A 8 -5.40 3.61 -6.78
C ALA A 8 -4.97 4.32 -8.07
N HIS A 9 -5.08 5.64 -8.09
CA HIS A 9 -4.49 6.43 -9.17
C HIS A 9 -2.97 6.55 -8.96
N THR A 10 -2.23 6.79 -10.05
CA THR A 10 -0.77 6.99 -9.97
C THR A 10 -0.39 8.18 -9.09
N SER A 11 -1.26 9.20 -9.00
CA SER A 11 -1.10 10.34 -8.07
C SER A 11 -1.18 9.94 -6.59
N GLU A 12 -1.75 8.77 -6.29
CA GLU A 12 -1.93 8.24 -4.93
C GLU A 12 -0.83 7.24 -4.57
N ARG A 13 0.26 7.19 -5.34
CA ARG A 13 1.42 6.32 -5.12
C ARG A 13 1.95 6.37 -3.68
N LEU A 14 2.00 7.57 -3.08
CA LEU A 14 2.47 7.72 -1.70
C LEU A 14 1.49 7.12 -0.68
N VAL A 15 0.18 7.17 -0.95
CA VAL A 15 -0.83 6.53 -0.10
C VAL A 15 -0.65 5.01 -0.14
N VAL A 16 -0.49 4.45 -1.34
CA VAL A 16 -0.23 3.01 -1.52
C VAL A 16 1.04 2.60 -0.81
N ARG A 17 2.12 3.39 -0.93
CA ARG A 17 3.38 3.15 -0.20
C ARG A 17 3.14 3.05 1.30
N HIS A 18 2.51 4.05 1.92
CA HIS A 18 2.30 4.05 3.37
C HIS A 18 1.42 2.89 3.85
N VAL A 19 0.41 2.50 3.06
CA VAL A 19 -0.39 1.32 3.38
C VAL A 19 0.46 0.04 3.32
N MET A 20 1.33 -0.09 2.32
CA MET A 20 2.25 -1.23 2.22
C MET A 20 3.25 -1.28 3.37
N GLU A 21 3.80 -0.13 3.78
CA GLU A 21 4.69 -0.04 4.94
C GLU A 21 4.01 -0.53 6.22
N LEU A 22 2.72 -0.22 6.42
CA LEU A 22 1.96 -0.75 7.56
C LEU A 22 1.83 -2.28 7.50
N TYR A 23 1.60 -2.85 6.31
CA TYR A 23 1.55 -4.31 6.16
C TYR A 23 2.91 -4.95 6.40
N GLN A 24 3.98 -4.36 5.88
CA GLN A 24 5.33 -4.86 6.09
C GLN A 24 5.77 -4.74 7.55
N HIS A 25 5.38 -3.67 8.24
CA HIS A 25 5.53 -3.55 9.69
C HIS A 25 4.86 -4.72 10.41
N ASP A 26 3.59 -5.01 10.09
CA ASP A 26 2.88 -6.11 10.74
C ASP A 26 3.50 -7.49 10.41
N PHE A 27 4.00 -7.68 9.18
CA PHE A 27 4.72 -8.90 8.80
C PHE A 27 6.10 -9.02 9.44
N SER A 28 6.76 -7.89 9.73
CA SER A 28 8.07 -7.86 10.36
C SER A 28 8.10 -8.56 11.72
N GLU A 29 6.96 -8.55 12.43
CA GLU A 29 6.80 -9.29 13.69
C GLU A 29 6.94 -10.81 13.52
N PHE A 30 6.75 -11.33 12.30
CA PHE A 30 6.78 -12.76 11.98
C PHE A 30 8.03 -13.18 11.21
N ASP A 31 8.52 -12.36 10.28
CA ASP A 31 9.65 -12.69 9.41
C ASP A 31 10.98 -12.05 9.83
N GLY A 32 10.93 -11.10 10.79
CA GLY A 32 12.11 -10.42 11.32
C GLY A 32 12.69 -9.35 10.39
N THR A 33 11.92 -8.85 9.42
CA THR A 33 12.33 -7.74 8.55
C THR A 33 12.61 -6.48 9.37
N ASP A 34 13.72 -5.79 9.11
CA ASP A 34 14.09 -4.54 9.78
C ASP A 34 13.98 -3.34 8.81
N LEU A 35 13.95 -2.14 9.37
CA LEU A 35 13.94 -0.90 8.62
C LEU A 35 15.24 -0.73 7.82
N ASP A 36 15.12 -0.14 6.62
CA ASP A 36 16.26 0.28 5.82
C ASP A 36 16.90 1.60 6.33
N GLU A 37 17.92 2.08 5.63
CA GLU A 37 18.63 3.33 5.95
C GLU A 37 17.75 4.59 5.88
N HIS A 38 16.56 4.49 5.31
CA HIS A 38 15.56 5.55 5.20
C HIS A 38 14.40 5.39 6.19
N GLY A 39 14.43 4.37 7.07
CA GLY A 39 13.37 4.10 8.02
C GLY A 39 12.12 3.51 7.37
N GLN A 40 12.27 2.76 6.29
CA GLN A 40 11.18 2.06 5.59
C GLN A 40 11.36 0.55 5.72
N TYR A 41 10.26 -0.18 5.94
CA TYR A 41 10.22 -1.63 5.73
C TYR A 41 10.26 -1.99 4.24
N GLY A 42 9.82 -1.07 3.39
CA GLY A 42 10.04 -1.09 1.97
C GLY A 42 9.01 -1.90 1.17
N TYR A 43 8.88 -1.53 -0.10
CA TYR A 43 8.26 -2.34 -1.15
C TYR A 43 8.93 -2.00 -2.47
N TYR A 44 9.48 -3.00 -3.17
CA TYR A 44 10.54 -2.81 -4.16
C TYR A 44 10.09 -2.06 -5.43
N ASP A 45 8.88 -2.32 -5.92
CA ASP A 45 8.38 -1.70 -7.15
C ASP A 45 6.87 -1.41 -7.03
N LEU A 46 6.54 -0.17 -6.69
CA LEU A 46 5.16 0.30 -6.70
C LEU A 46 4.67 0.58 -8.13
N ASP A 47 5.57 0.94 -9.05
CA ASP A 47 5.19 1.35 -10.40
C ASP A 47 4.58 0.19 -11.20
N CYS A 48 4.90 -1.05 -10.82
CA CYS A 48 4.30 -2.24 -11.39
C CYS A 48 2.75 -2.23 -11.34
N PHE A 49 2.12 -1.59 -10.34
CA PHE A 49 0.65 -1.49 -10.23
C PHE A 49 -0.01 -0.66 -11.33
N TRP A 50 0.74 0.20 -12.01
CA TRP A 50 0.22 1.06 -13.06
C TRP A 50 0.76 0.72 -14.45
N ILE A 51 1.89 0.00 -14.53
CA ILE A 51 2.52 -0.37 -15.80
C ILE A 51 2.15 -1.79 -16.22
N ASN A 52 1.96 -2.71 -15.28
CA ASN A 52 1.67 -4.11 -15.58
C ASN A 52 0.18 -4.40 -15.38
N PRO A 53 -0.56 -4.82 -16.43
CA PRO A 53 -1.99 -5.11 -16.33
C PRO A 53 -2.33 -6.31 -15.44
N LYS A 54 -1.33 -7.09 -15.02
CA LYS A 54 -1.51 -8.19 -14.05
C LYS A 54 -1.52 -7.72 -12.60
N PHE A 55 -1.02 -6.52 -12.34
CA PHE A 55 -0.94 -5.98 -10.99
C PHE A 55 -1.90 -4.81 -10.85
N SER A 56 -2.52 -4.68 -9.68
CA SER A 56 -3.41 -3.57 -9.38
C SER A 56 -3.43 -3.28 -7.89
N ALA A 57 -3.24 -2.01 -7.55
CA ALA A 57 -3.42 -1.53 -6.18
C ALA A 57 -4.82 -0.95 -6.00
N PHE A 58 -5.41 -1.22 -4.85
CA PHE A 58 -6.69 -0.69 -4.40
C PHE A 58 -6.50 0.10 -3.12
N ILE A 59 -7.36 1.09 -2.94
CA ILE A 59 -7.44 1.90 -1.73
C ILE A 59 -8.86 1.88 -1.20
N ILE A 60 -8.96 1.95 0.12
CA ILE A 60 -10.23 1.90 0.85
C ILE A 60 -10.37 3.20 1.62
N LYS A 61 -11.54 3.83 1.51
CA LYS A 61 -11.94 4.94 2.37
C LYS A 61 -13.20 4.62 3.16
N VAL A 62 -13.23 5.07 4.40
CA VAL A 62 -14.42 5.05 5.26
C VAL A 62 -14.69 6.49 5.70
N ASP A 63 -15.88 7.00 5.37
CA ASP A 63 -16.29 8.38 5.67
C ASP A 63 -15.20 9.41 5.25
N ASP A 64 -14.74 9.30 4.00
CA ASP A 64 -13.70 10.10 3.33
C ASP A 64 -12.27 9.98 3.90
N LYS A 65 -12.06 9.14 4.91
CA LYS A 65 -10.73 8.88 5.51
C LYS A 65 -10.10 7.62 4.95
N TRP A 66 -8.78 7.64 4.77
CA TRP A 66 -8.00 6.46 4.41
C TRP A 66 -8.15 5.37 5.47
N ALA A 67 -8.56 4.18 5.04
CA ALA A 67 -8.80 3.04 5.92
C ALA A 67 -7.88 1.85 5.61
N GLY A 68 -7.25 1.83 4.43
CA GLY A 68 -6.32 0.79 4.03
C GLY A 68 -6.25 0.63 2.52
N GLY A 69 -5.82 -0.54 2.07
CA GLY A 69 -5.71 -0.87 0.66
C GLY A 69 -5.49 -2.35 0.45
N GLY A 70 -5.12 -2.71 -0.77
CA GLY A 70 -4.81 -4.07 -1.13
C GLY A 70 -4.14 -4.12 -2.49
N GLN A 71 -3.60 -5.27 -2.83
CA GLN A 71 -2.99 -5.52 -4.11
C GLN A 71 -3.44 -6.87 -4.66
N VAL A 72 -3.57 -6.95 -5.99
CA VAL A 72 -3.81 -8.17 -6.75
C VAL A 72 -2.77 -8.27 -7.85
#